data_AF-A0A943H6K8-F1
#
_entry.id   AF-A0A943H6K8-F1
#
_cell.length_a   1.000
_cell.length_b   1.000
_cell.length_c   1.000
_cell.angle_alpha   90.00
_cell.angle_beta   90.00
_cell.angle_gamma   90.00
#
_symmetry.space_group_name_H-M   'P 1'
#
loop_
_entity.id
_entity.type
_entity.pdbx_description
1 polymer ?
#
loop_
_entity_poly.entity_id
_entity_poly.type
_entity_poly.pdbx_seq_one_letter_code
_entity_poly.pdbx_strand_id
1 'polypeptide(L)' 'MPPYLIGDSDIDPKFLNIQKIYDSLYLDDGKEFKYIGFKEAEKRENFFRELLLVINLLKNKLNDEYIIEDNMDFLKKTIN' A
#
# COMPACT_ATOMS: atom_id res chain seq x y z
N MET A 1 13.37 -5.54 -2.73
CA MET A 1 12.64 -6.64 -2.06
C MET A 1 13.55 -7.87 -2.03
N PRO A 2 13.62 -8.62 -0.92
CA PRO A 2 14.44 -9.83 -0.83
C PRO A 2 14.03 -10.88 -1.87
N PRO A 3 14.97 -11.61 -2.49
CA PRO A 3 14.67 -12.57 -3.55
C PRO A 3 13.68 -13.67 -3.14
N TYR A 4 13.69 -14.07 -1.87
CA TYR A 4 12.82 -15.14 -1.35
C TYR A 4 11.35 -14.72 -1.19
N LEU A 5 11.04 -13.42 -1.28
CA LEU A 5 9.67 -12.90 -1.28
C LEU A 5 9.14 -12.63 -2.69
N ILE A 6 9.97 -12.77 -3.73
CA ILE A 6 9.52 -12.62 -5.11
C ILE A 6 8.64 -13.82 -5.47
N GLY A 7 7.40 -13.57 -5.89
CA GLY A 7 6.44 -14.64 -6.17
C GLY A 7 5.72 -15.14 -4.92
N ASP A 8 5.81 -14.45 -3.78
CA ASP A 8 5.12 -14.84 -2.55
C ASP A 8 3.60 -14.74 -2.73
N SER A 9 2.92 -15.88 -2.66
CA SER A 9 1.48 -15.99 -2.93
C SER A 9 0.59 -15.22 -1.96
N ASP A 10 1.09 -14.85 -0.78
CA ASP A 10 0.32 -14.12 0.22
C ASP A 10 0.49 -12.61 0.07
N ILE A 11 1.70 -12.17 -0.26
CA ILE A 11 2.09 -10.75 -0.29
C ILE A 11 1.87 -10.13 -1.67
N ASP A 12 2.29 -10.80 -2.74
CA ASP A 12 2.23 -10.26 -4.10
C ASP A 12 0.82 -9.82 -4.54
N PRO A 13 -0.24 -10.65 -4.41
CA PRO A 13 -1.57 -10.23 -4.83
C PRO A 13 -2.10 -9.04 -4.03
N LYS A 14 -1.66 -8.88 -2.77
CA LYS A 14 -2.11 -7.77 -1.91
C LYS A 14 -1.43 -6.46 -2.30
N PHE A 15 -0.11 -6.47 -2.54
CA PHE A 15 0.57 -5.27 -3.06
C PHE A 15 0.10 -4.90 -4.46
N LEU A 16 -0.20 -5.87 -5.32
CA LEU A 16 -0.79 -5.62 -6.63
C LEU A 16 -2.16 -4.92 -6.50
N ASN A 17 -3.00 -5.33 -5.54
CA ASN A 17 -4.27 -4.67 -5.27
C ASN A 17 -4.08 -3.25 -4.74
N ILE A 18 -3.16 -3.04 -3.80
CA ILE A 18 -2.82 -1.70 -3.27
C ILE A 18 -2.36 -0.79 -4.40
N GLN A 19 -1.45 -1.26 -5.26
CA GLN A 19 -0.96 -0.49 -6.41
C GLN A 19 -2.12 -0.14 -7.35
N LYS A 20 -2.97 -1.10 -7.69
CA LYS A 20 -4.15 -0.86 -8.54
C LYS A 20 -5.08 0.21 -7.97
N ILE A 21 -5.32 0.20 -6.66
CA ILE A 21 -6.15 1.22 -6.01
C ILE A 21 -5.42 2.58 -6.04
N TYR A 22 -4.14 2.61 -5.71
CA TYR A 22 -3.33 3.83 -5.73
C TYR A 22 -3.31 4.48 -7.13
N ASP A 23 -3.06 3.70 -8.17
CA ASP A 23 -3.07 4.16 -9.56
C ASP A 23 -4.44 4.74 -9.95
N SER A 24 -5.53 4.13 -9.45
CA SER A 24 -6.89 4.63 -9.68
C SER A 24 -7.20 5.98 -9.02
N LEU A 25 -6.35 6.45 -8.10
CA LEU A 25 -6.46 7.79 -7.50
C LEU A 25 -5.92 8.88 -8.42
N TYR A 26 -5.33 8.50 -9.55
CA TYR A 26 -4.82 9.41 -10.55
C TYR A 26 -5.59 9.23 -11.85
N LEU A 27 -5.94 10.35 -12.48
CA LEU A 27 -6.25 10.40 -13.89
C LEU A 27 -4.92 10.52 -14.64
N ASP A 28 -4.62 9.53 -15.46
CA ASP A 28 -3.49 9.53 -16.39
C ASP A 28 -3.99 9.04 -17.75
N ASP A 29 -4.23 9.97 -18.67
CA ASP A 29 -4.71 9.68 -20.03
C ASP A 29 -3.64 9.95 -21.11
N GLY A 30 -2.39 10.18 -20.69
CA GLY A 30 -1.28 10.56 -21.57
C GLY A 30 -1.28 12.03 -22.00
N LYS A 31 -2.29 12.84 -21.63
CA LYS A 31 -2.36 14.29 -21.84
C LYS A 31 -2.37 15.05 -20.53
N GLU A 32 -3.15 14.56 -19.56
CA GLU A 32 -3.23 15.10 -18.21
C GLU A 32 -2.86 14.04 -17.17
N PHE A 33 -2.10 14.47 -16.17
CA PHE A 33 -1.83 13.69 -14.97
C PHE A 33 -2.37 14.47 -13.76
N LYS A 34 -3.39 13.91 -13.09
CA LYS A 34 -4.10 14.61 -12.01
C LYS A 34 -4.46 13.67 -10.86
N TYR A 35 -4.18 14.08 -9.63
CA TYR A 35 -4.73 13.42 -8.46
C TYR A 35 -6.23 13.71 -8.33
N ILE A 36 -7.04 12.66 -8.42
CA ILE A 36 -8.50 12.70 -8.25
C ILE A 36 -8.96 12.21 -6.88
N GLY A 37 -8.09 11.47 -6.18
CA GLY A 37 -8.31 11.03 -4.80
C GLY A 37 -9.47 10.06 -4.61
N PHE A 38 -9.79 9.78 -3.35
CA PHE A 38 -10.89 8.88 -2.99
C PHE A 38 -12.23 9.60 -3.10
N LYS A 39 -13.18 9.00 -3.81
CA LYS A 39 -14.56 9.52 -3.91
C LYS A 39 -15.36 9.38 -2.62
N GLU A 40 -15.01 8.40 -1.79
CA GLU A 40 -15.71 8.04 -0.56
C GLU A 40 -14.69 7.88 0.58
N ALA A 41 -15.02 8.41 1.76
CA ALA A 41 -14.18 8.28 2.95
C ALA A 41 -13.96 6.83 3.35
N GLU A 42 -14.98 5.98 3.22
CA GLU A 42 -14.89 4.55 3.51
C GLU A 42 -13.82 3.84 2.65
N LYS A 43 -13.75 4.16 1.34
CA LYS A 43 -12.72 3.60 0.44
C LYS A 43 -11.32 4.03 0.85
N ARG A 44 -11.18 5.28 1.29
CA ARG A 44 -9.91 5.80 1.83
C ARG A 44 -9.50 5.03 3.08
N GLU A 45 -10.41 4.86 4.03
CA GLU A 45 -10.14 4.12 5.27
C GLU A 45 -9.78 2.66 5.00
N ASN A 46 -10.53 1.99 4.14
CA ASN A 46 -10.27 0.61 3.76
C ASN A 46 -8.90 0.45 3.09
N PHE A 47 -8.53 1.36 2.19
CA PHE A 47 -7.20 1.38 1.56
C PHE A 47 -6.08 1.45 2.60
N PHE A 48 -6.17 2.39 3.54
CA PHE A 48 -5.14 2.53 4.57
C PHE A 48 -5.11 1.35 5.55
N ARG A 49 -6.26 0.75 5.87
CA ARG A 49 -6.33 -0.48 6.67
C ARG A 49 -5.65 -1.64 5.95
N GLU A 50 -5.93 -1.85 4.67
CA GLU A 50 -5.27 -2.88 3.86
C GLU A 50 -3.76 -2.65 3.77
N LEU A 51 -3.34 -1.41 3.53
CA LEU A 51 -1.91 -1.04 3.49
C LEU A 51 -1.20 -1.38 4.80
N LEU A 52 -1.79 -1.03 5.95
CA LEU A 52 -1.25 -1.37 7.27
C LEU A 52 -1.13 -2.89 7.47
N LEU A 53 -2.15 -3.66 7.08
CA LEU A 53 -2.14 -5.12 7.20
C LEU A 53 -1.03 -5.76 6.35
N VAL A 54 -0.86 -5.28 5.12
CA VAL A 54 0.16 -5.81 4.20
C VAL A 54 1.58 -5.45 4.66
N ILE A 55 1.79 -4.24 5.18
CA ILE A 55 3.08 -3.85 5.79
C ILE A 55 3.39 -4.75 6.99
N ASN A 56 2.43 -5.04 7.85
CA ASN A 56 2.64 -5.95 8.99
C ASN A 56 2.92 -7.39 8.54
N LEU A 57 2.25 -7.86 7.49
CA LEU A 57 2.55 -9.17 6.91
C LEU A 57 3.98 -9.24 6.36
N LEU A 58 4.41 -8.20 5.64
CA LEU A 58 5.77 -8.06 5.14
C LEU A 58 6.79 -8.05 6.28
N LYS A 59 6.55 -7.26 7.34
CA LYS A 59 7.38 -7.24 8.56
C LYS A 59 7.55 -8.64 9.15
N ASN A 60 6.46 -9.38 9.31
CA ASN A 60 6.49 -10.73 9.86
C ASN A 60 7.27 -11.70 8.97
N LYS A 61 7.20 -11.57 7.64
CA LYS A 61 7.96 -12.44 6.72
C LYS A 61 9.45 -12.11 6.68
N LEU A 62 9.82 -10.86 6.94
CA LEU A 62 11.22 -10.40 6.95
C LEU A 62 11.95 -10.68 8.28
N ASN A 63 11.25 -11.12 9.34
CA ASN A 63 11.81 -11.65 10.59
C ASN A 63 13.04 -10.88 11.13
N ASP A 64 12.91 -9.58 11.37
CA ASP A 64 13.98 -8.67 11.86
C ASP A 64 15.27 -8.64 11.02
N GLU A 65 15.37 -9.40 9.93
CA GLU A 65 16.52 -9.41 9.01
C GLU A 65 16.65 -8.07 8.27
N TYR A 66 15.55 -7.33 8.16
CA TYR A 66 15.47 -6.08 7.42
C TYR A 66 14.83 -4.98 8.26
N ILE A 67 15.44 -3.79 8.21
CA ILE A 67 14.83 -2.55 8.71
C ILE A 67 13.77 -2.11 7.70
N ILE A 68 12.56 -1.86 8.18
CA ILE A 68 11.44 -1.40 7.36
C ILE A 68 11.15 0.06 7.72
N GLU A 69 11.42 0.94 6.77
CA GLU A 69 11.10 2.36 6.86
C GLU A 69 9.77 2.63 6.15
N ASP A 70 8.71 2.72 6.92
CA ASP A 70 7.33 2.74 6.42
C ASP A 70 6.59 4.06 6.70
N ASN A 71 7.29 5.10 7.16
CA ASN A 71 6.74 6.41 7.51
C ASN A 71 5.41 6.32 8.29
N MET A 72 5.23 5.28 9.12
CA MET A 72 3.92 4.95 9.70
C MET A 72 3.42 6.01 10.66
N ASP A 73 4.30 6.83 11.22
CA ASP A 73 3.94 7.97 12.04
C ASP A 73 3.15 9.03 11.24
N PHE A 74 3.41 9.17 9.94
CA PHE A 74 2.61 9.99 9.04
C PHE A 74 1.23 9.36 8.79
N LEU A 75 1.20 8.06 8.51
CA LEU A 75 -0.04 7.35 8.21
C LEU A 75 -1.00 7.31 9.42
N LYS A 76 -0.48 7.00 10.62
CA LYS A 76 -1.28 6.97 11.87
C LYS A 76 -1.90 8.32 12.21
N LYS A 77 -1.20 9.43 11.94
CA LYS A 77 -1.71 10.80 12.14
C LYS A 77 -2.83 11.18 11.15
N THR A 78 -2.92 10.50 10.02
CA THR A 78 -3.87 10.83 8.94
C THR A 78 -5.19 10.05 9.08
N ILE A 79 -5.18 8.94 9.83
CA ILE A 79 -6.33 8.06 10.05
C ILE A 79 -7.07 8.40 11.35
N ASN A 80 -6.39 8.98 12.34
CA ASN A 80 -6.98 9.42 13.62
C ASN A 80 -7.60 10.81 13.55
#